data_AF-A0A401ZQX6-F1
#
_entry.id   AF-A0A401ZQX6-F1
#
_cell.length_a   1.000
_cell.length_b   1.000
_cell.length_c   1.000
_cell.angle_alpha   90.00
_cell.angle_beta   90.00
_cell.angle_gamma   90.00
#
_symmetry.space_group_name_H-M   'P 1'
#
loop_
_entity.id
_entity.type
_entity.pdbx_description
1 polymer ?
#
loop_
_entity_poly.entity_id
_entity_poly.type
_entity_poly.pdbx_seq_one_letter_code
_entity_poly.pdbx_strand_id
1 'polypeptide(L)'
;MCLYTFEYLDNKAGAPSEWEQIPWEFLQTLAIIQLYLEERWIEPPDIPTMPLSLLYQQTMSVLQARTELTPAQLAQSILTLAPFQSVTLDEYRLFLQHLISLDHIARMDEGTLIVGMKGAQLTNHYHFYAIFANEQEFRVLAGAQEVGTIQSVPEVEGIIGLAGYAWRVISVDDRKRIVHVERAKGVV
;
A
#
# COMPACT_ATOMS: atom_id res chain seq x y z
N MET A 1 1.91 -11.66 -5.64
CA MET A 1 3.25 -11.06 -5.55
C MET A 1 3.84 -11.02 -6.96
N CYS A 2 3.60 -9.93 -7.69
CA CYS A 2 4.27 -9.71 -8.96
C CYS A 2 5.69 -9.26 -8.62
N LEU A 3 6.66 -10.10 -8.94
CA LEU A 3 8.08 -9.78 -8.86
C LEU A 3 8.37 -8.78 -9.99
N TYR A 4 8.32 -7.48 -9.70
CA TYR A 4 9.01 -6.51 -10.53
C TYR A 4 10.48 -6.58 -10.14
N THR A 5 11.28 -7.33 -10.91
CA THR A 5 12.74 -7.24 -10.82
C THR A 5 13.15 -5.86 -11.34
N PHE A 6 13.49 -4.97 -10.41
CA PHE A 6 14.32 -3.80 -10.71
C PHE A 6 15.76 -4.30 -10.85
N GLU A 7 16.21 -4.55 -12.08
CA GLU A 7 17.64 -4.60 -12.33
C GLU A 7 18.18 -3.17 -12.30
N TYR A 8 18.74 -2.78 -11.16
CA TYR A 8 19.68 -1.67 -11.12
C TYR A 8 20.91 -2.13 -11.90
N LEU A 9 21.09 -1.62 -13.12
CA LEU A 9 22.34 -1.76 -13.85
C LEU A 9 23.40 -0.92 -13.12
N ASP A 10 23.98 -1.47 -12.06
CA ASP A 10 25.11 -0.89 -11.34
C ASP A 10 26.29 -0.85 -12.31
N ASN A 11 26.59 0.34 -12.84
CA ASN A 11 27.65 0.55 -13.81
C ASN A 11 29.01 0.63 -13.07
N LYS A 12 29.39 -0.44 -12.37
CA LYS A 12 30.71 -0.55 -11.74
C LYS A 12 31.70 -1.12 -12.74
N ALA A 13 32.57 -0.24 -13.24
CA ALA A 13 33.73 -0.60 -14.04
C ALA A 13 34.80 -1.28 -13.15
N GLY A 14 34.63 -2.58 -12.88
CA GLY A 14 35.60 -3.41 -12.15
C GLY A 14 35.27 -4.89 -12.31
N ALA A 15 36.27 -5.77 -12.21
CA ALA A 15 36.02 -7.21 -12.21
C ALA A 15 35.13 -7.54 -11.00
N PRO A 16 34.02 -8.30 -11.18
CA PRO A 16 33.16 -8.64 -10.08
C PRO A 16 33.95 -9.44 -9.05
N SER A 17 33.86 -9.00 -7.81
CA SER A 17 34.44 -9.64 -6.64
C SER A 17 33.98 -11.11 -6.51
N GLU A 18 34.74 -11.94 -5.81
CA GLU A 18 34.46 -13.38 -5.66
C GLU A 18 33.05 -13.67 -5.08
N TRP A 19 32.52 -12.75 -4.27
CA TRP A 19 31.19 -12.86 -3.68
C TRP A 19 30.05 -12.43 -4.63
N GLU A 20 30.33 -11.63 -5.67
CA GLU A 20 29.37 -11.27 -6.72
C GLU A 20 29.16 -12.41 -7.72
N GLN A 21 30.06 -13.41 -7.74
CA GLN A 21 29.96 -14.58 -8.62
C GLN A 21 29.07 -15.69 -8.06
N ILE A 22 28.69 -15.61 -6.78
CA ILE A 22 27.79 -16.58 -6.16
C ILE A 22 26.37 -16.32 -6.68
N PRO A 23 25.66 -17.34 -7.19
CA PRO A 23 24.28 -17.19 -7.65
C PRO A 23 23.34 -17.13 -6.43
N TRP A 24 23.28 -15.97 -5.77
CA TRP A 24 22.55 -15.77 -4.52
C TRP A 24 21.06 -16.11 -4.63
N GLU A 25 20.41 -15.72 -5.73
CA GLU A 25 19.00 -16.04 -5.96
C GLU A 25 18.77 -17.56 -6.09
N PHE A 26 19.72 -18.28 -6.68
CA PHE A 26 19.66 -19.74 -6.78
C PHE A 26 19.81 -20.39 -5.41
N LEU A 27 20.78 -19.94 -4.60
CA LEU A 27 20.95 -20.41 -3.21
C LEU A 27 19.71 -20.11 -2.36
N GLN A 28 19.15 -18.91 -2.46
CA GLN A 28 17.93 -18.53 -1.75
C GLN A 28 16.75 -19.43 -2.17
N THR A 29 16.60 -19.71 -3.45
CA THR A 29 15.56 -20.60 -3.97
C THR A 29 15.71 -22.02 -3.41
N LEU A 30 16.93 -22.57 -3.41
CA LEU A 30 17.21 -23.87 -2.81
C LEU A 30 16.88 -23.88 -1.31
N ALA A 31 17.26 -22.83 -0.57
CA ALA A 31 16.97 -22.70 0.85
C ALA A 31 15.46 -22.68 1.13
N ILE A 32 14.67 -21.92 0.34
CA ILE A 32 13.20 -21.88 0.46
C ILE A 32 12.61 -23.26 0.23
N ILE A 33 13.05 -23.96 -0.83
CA ILE A 33 12.55 -25.32 -1.14
C ILE A 33 12.90 -26.29 -0.01
N GLN A 34 14.14 -26.27 0.47
CA GLN A 34 14.60 -27.14 1.54
C GLN A 34 13.80 -26.90 2.83
N LEU A 35 13.64 -25.64 3.23
CA LEU A 35 12.90 -25.25 4.43
C LEU A 35 11.44 -25.74 4.38
N TYR A 36 10.81 -25.70 3.20
CA TYR A 36 9.46 -26.25 3.03
C TYR A 36 9.42 -27.79 3.04
N LEU A 37 10.39 -28.47 2.42
CA LEU A 37 10.41 -29.94 2.36
C LEU A 37 10.70 -30.58 3.72
N GLU A 38 11.65 -30.01 4.45
CA GLU A 38 12.14 -30.55 5.73
C GLU A 38 11.26 -30.12 6.90
N GLU A 39 10.91 -28.83 6.97
CA GLU A 39 10.23 -28.26 8.14
C GLU A 39 8.75 -27.92 7.88
N ARG A 40 8.29 -27.99 6.62
CA ARG A 40 6.97 -27.45 6.20
C ARG A 40 6.79 -25.99 6.62
N TRP A 41 7.89 -25.27 6.74
CA TRP A 41 7.85 -23.90 7.20
C TRP A 41 7.20 -23.02 6.15
N ILE A 42 6.27 -22.21 6.62
CA ILE A 42 5.67 -21.11 5.88
C ILE A 42 5.87 -19.89 6.77
N GLU A 43 6.28 -18.78 6.18
CA GLU A 43 6.46 -17.54 6.93
C GLU A 43 5.18 -17.21 7.70
N PRO A 44 5.24 -17.12 9.04
CA PRO A 44 4.08 -16.77 9.82
C PRO A 44 3.64 -15.35 9.45
N PRO A 45 2.34 -15.09 9.27
CA PRO A 45 1.89 -13.74 8.99
C PRO A 45 2.22 -12.84 10.19
N ASP A 46 2.86 -11.70 9.92
CA ASP A 46 3.02 -10.66 10.92
C ASP A 46 1.67 -9.95 11.12
N ILE A 47 0.99 -10.26 12.22
CA ILE A 47 -0.31 -9.68 12.54
C ILE A 47 -0.06 -8.47 13.44
N PRO A 48 -0.34 -7.24 12.97
CA PRO A 48 -0.16 -6.05 13.79
C PRO A 48 -1.03 -6.14 15.04
N THR A 49 -0.43 -5.89 16.20
CA THR A 49 -1.12 -5.97 17.49
C THR A 49 -2.20 -4.90 17.67
N MET A 50 -2.11 -3.79 16.93
CA MET A 50 -3.08 -2.70 16.97
C MET A 50 -3.25 -2.07 15.57
N PRO A 51 -4.12 -2.62 14.71
CA PRO A 51 -4.32 -2.11 13.36
C PRO A 51 -5.22 -0.86 13.34
N LEU A 52 -4.72 0.29 13.83
CA LEU A 52 -5.52 1.52 14.00
C LEU A 52 -6.13 2.05 12.69
N SER A 53 -5.40 1.98 11.58
CA SER A 53 -5.92 2.39 10.27
C SER A 53 -7.14 1.56 9.86
N LEU A 54 -7.07 0.24 10.11
CA LEU A 54 -8.18 -0.66 9.85
C LEU A 54 -9.33 -0.42 10.84
N LEU A 55 -9.02 -0.19 12.12
CA LEU A 55 -10.02 0.12 13.15
C LEU A 55 -10.82 1.36 12.75
N TYR A 56 -10.14 2.43 12.35
CA TYR A 56 -10.76 3.64 11.83
C TYR A 56 -11.62 3.39 10.60
N GLN A 57 -11.05 2.71 9.60
CA GLN A 57 -11.74 2.46 8.35
C GLN A 57 -13.01 1.63 8.56
N GLN A 58 -12.96 0.58 9.39
CA GLN A 58 -14.11 -0.26 9.71
C GLN A 58 -15.16 0.49 10.54
N THR A 59 -14.75 1.24 11.57
CA THR A 59 -15.67 2.04 12.40
C THR A 59 -16.44 3.05 11.57
N MET A 60 -15.74 3.84 10.75
CA MET A 60 -16.37 4.86 9.90
C MET A 60 -17.23 4.23 8.79
N SER A 61 -16.82 3.10 8.23
CA SER A 61 -17.63 2.37 7.23
C SER A 61 -18.95 1.86 7.83
N VAL A 62 -18.92 1.33 9.04
CA VAL A 62 -20.12 0.87 9.74
C VAL A 62 -21.06 2.03 10.06
N LEU A 63 -20.54 3.16 10.52
CA LEU A 63 -21.34 4.38 10.75
C LEU A 63 -21.89 5.00 9.47
N GLN A 64 -21.16 4.91 8.35
CA GLN A 64 -21.69 5.36 7.06
C GLN A 64 -22.82 4.44 6.55
N ALA A 65 -22.67 3.13 6.75
CA ALA A 65 -23.67 2.14 6.35
C ALA A 65 -24.90 2.12 7.25
N ARG A 66 -24.73 2.42 8.54
CA ARG A 66 -25.79 2.46 9.55
C ARG A 66 -25.91 3.89 10.07
N THR A 67 -26.97 4.57 9.67
CA THR A 67 -27.18 6.00 9.92
C THR A 67 -27.04 6.41 11.38
N GLU A 68 -27.43 5.56 12.34
CA GLU A 68 -27.32 5.81 13.77
C GLU A 68 -27.01 4.53 14.55
N LEU A 69 -26.01 4.58 15.44
CA LEU A 69 -25.66 3.47 16.33
C LEU A 69 -25.28 3.95 17.73
N THR A 70 -25.68 3.21 18.76
CA THR A 70 -25.12 3.43 20.10
C THR A 70 -23.63 2.99 20.15
N PRO A 71 -22.81 3.56 21.05
CA PRO A 71 -21.43 3.13 21.24
C PRO A 71 -21.29 1.63 21.50
N ALA A 72 -22.25 1.03 22.22
CA ALA A 72 -22.27 -0.40 22.52
C ALA A 72 -22.52 -1.26 21.26
N GLN A 73 -23.50 -0.89 20.42
CA GLN A 73 -23.76 -1.59 19.17
C GLN A 73 -22.58 -1.48 18.20
N LEU A 74 -21.94 -0.32 18.17
CA LEU A 74 -20.75 -0.09 17.35
C LEU A 74 -19.57 -0.95 17.83
N ALA A 75 -19.31 -0.98 19.13
CA ALA A 75 -18.28 -1.84 19.73
C ALA A 75 -18.56 -3.33 19.47
N GLN A 76 -19.81 -3.78 19.61
CA GLN A 76 -20.19 -5.16 19.33
C GLN A 76 -19.97 -5.54 17.85
N SER A 77 -20.17 -4.60 16.93
CA SER A 77 -19.99 -4.85 15.49
C SER A 77 -18.50 -4.87 15.10
N ILE A 78 -17.68 -4.03 15.72
CA ILE A 78 -16.27 -3.87 15.37
C ILE A 78 -15.39 -4.85 16.15
N LEU A 79 -15.46 -4.85 17.48
CA LEU A 79 -14.52 -5.61 18.33
C LEU A 79 -14.73 -7.14 18.28
N THR A 80 -15.78 -7.61 17.61
CA THR A 80 -15.96 -9.05 17.34
C THR A 80 -15.18 -9.54 16.12
N LEU A 81 -14.64 -8.64 15.31
CA LEU A 81 -13.83 -9.00 14.15
C LEU A 81 -12.45 -9.52 14.61
N ALA A 82 -11.95 -10.57 13.94
CA ALA A 82 -10.69 -11.21 14.27
C ALA A 82 -9.48 -10.25 14.41
N PRO A 83 -9.32 -9.20 13.57
CA PRO A 83 -8.19 -8.26 13.70
C PRO A 83 -8.19 -7.41 14.97
N PHE A 84 -9.31 -7.33 15.70
CA PHE A 84 -9.47 -6.44 16.85
C PHE A 84 -9.58 -7.19 18.19
N GLN A 85 -9.22 -8.48 18.23
CA GLN A 85 -9.26 -9.29 19.46
C GLN A 85 -8.36 -8.75 20.57
N SER A 86 -7.29 -8.04 20.23
CA SER A 86 -6.37 -7.38 21.16
C SER A 86 -6.86 -6.02 21.64
N VAL A 87 -7.88 -5.44 21.00
CA VAL A 87 -8.37 -4.09 21.30
C VAL A 87 -9.34 -4.15 22.46
N THR A 88 -9.00 -3.48 23.56
CA THR A 88 -9.85 -3.40 24.74
C THR A 88 -11.01 -2.42 24.55
N LEU A 89 -12.06 -2.57 25.36
CA LEU A 89 -13.19 -1.64 25.38
C LEU A 89 -12.77 -0.21 25.77
N ASP A 90 -11.77 -0.07 26.64
CA ASP A 90 -11.29 1.24 27.08
C ASP A 90 -10.48 1.94 25.99
N GLU A 91 -9.63 1.21 25.25
CA GLU A 91 -8.95 1.72 24.06
C GLU A 91 -9.95 2.13 22.98
N TYR A 92 -10.97 1.31 22.73
CA TYR A 92 -12.01 1.65 21.75
C TYR A 92 -12.82 2.88 22.19
N ARG A 93 -13.09 3.04 23.49
CA ARG A 93 -13.75 4.24 24.02
C ARG A 93 -12.89 5.48 23.81
N LEU A 94 -11.60 5.40 24.14
CA LEU A 94 -10.65 6.51 23.93
C LEU A 94 -10.57 6.88 22.44
N PHE A 95 -10.52 5.86 21.58
CA PHE A 95 -10.55 6.02 20.14
C PHE A 95 -11.80 6.77 19.65
N LEU A 96 -13.00 6.36 20.07
CA LEU A 96 -14.24 7.04 19.70
C LEU A 96 -14.29 8.49 20.22
N GLN A 97 -13.82 8.74 21.45
CA GLN A 97 -13.74 10.09 22.01
C GLN A 97 -12.81 10.99 21.18
N HIS A 98 -11.67 10.44 20.74
CA HIS A 98 -10.77 11.16 19.86
C HIS A 98 -11.43 11.50 18.52
N LEU A 99 -12.14 10.55 17.90
CA LEU A 99 -12.86 10.82 16.65
C LEU A 99 -13.98 11.86 16.78
N ILE A 100 -14.64 11.92 17.93
CA ILE A 100 -15.61 12.98 18.24
C ILE A 100 -14.89 14.33 18.34
N SER A 101 -13.74 14.39 19.01
CA SER A 101 -12.95 15.64 19.12
C SER A 101 -12.47 16.16 17.76
N LEU A 102 -12.30 15.26 16.78
CA LEU A 102 -11.92 15.59 15.41
C LEU A 102 -13.10 15.93 14.50
N ASP A 103 -14.35 15.83 14.96
CA ASP A 103 -15.56 15.94 14.13
C ASP A 103 -15.63 14.88 13.00
N HIS A 104 -14.97 13.75 13.22
CA HIS A 104 -15.12 12.57 12.36
C HIS A 104 -16.39 11.79 12.72
N ILE A 105 -16.74 11.76 14.01
CA ILE A 105 -17.97 11.20 14.54
C ILE A 105 -18.71 12.33 15.26
N ALA A 106 -20.03 12.39 15.11
CA ALA A 106 -20.88 13.26 15.90
C ALA A 106 -21.73 12.43 16.86
N ARG A 107 -22.02 13.01 18.03
CA ARG A 107 -22.89 12.41 19.04
C ARG A 107 -24.21 13.16 19.08
N MET A 108 -25.30 12.40 18.99
CA MET A 108 -26.67 12.92 19.07
C MET A 108 -27.14 13.03 20.52
N ASP A 109 -28.25 13.75 20.73
CA ASP A 109 -28.85 13.99 22.06
C ASP A 109 -29.24 12.69 22.77
N GLU A 110 -29.74 11.71 22.01
CA GLU A 110 -30.09 10.34 22.46
C GLU A 110 -28.85 9.48 22.82
N GLY A 111 -27.64 10.00 22.62
CA GLY A 111 -26.39 9.30 22.88
C GLY A 111 -25.94 8.34 21.77
N THR A 112 -26.63 8.31 20.63
CA THR A 112 -26.21 7.62 19.41
C THR A 112 -25.06 8.38 18.72
N LEU A 113 -24.31 7.64 17.90
CA LEU A 113 -23.19 8.11 17.12
C LEU A 113 -23.56 8.08 15.64
N ILE A 114 -23.18 9.14 14.93
CA ILE A 114 -23.33 9.30 13.48
C ILE A 114 -22.00 9.77 12.87
N VAL A 115 -21.91 9.76 11.56
CA VAL A 115 -20.77 10.36 10.84
C VAL A 115 -20.79 11.88 11.01
N GLY A 116 -19.69 12.46 11.50
CA GLY A 116 -19.52 13.91 11.65
C GLY A 116 -19.24 14.60 10.31
N MET A 117 -19.22 15.94 10.29
CA MET A 117 -19.09 16.68 9.03
C MET A 117 -17.75 16.44 8.35
N LYS A 118 -16.65 16.46 9.10
CA LYS A 118 -15.32 16.12 8.55
C LYS A 118 -15.21 14.63 8.20
N GLY A 119 -15.86 13.77 8.98
CA GLY A 119 -15.94 12.34 8.69
C GLY A 119 -16.60 12.08 7.33
N ALA A 120 -17.71 12.76 7.04
CA ALA A 120 -18.45 12.60 5.79
C ALA A 120 -17.63 13.04 4.56
N GLN A 121 -16.78 14.06 4.71
CA GLN A 121 -15.87 14.48 3.63
C GLN A 121 -14.86 13.38 3.28
N LEU A 122 -14.41 12.61 4.28
CA LEU A 122 -13.48 11.50 4.09
C LEU A 122 -14.18 10.28 3.51
N THR A 123 -15.33 9.88 4.06
CA THR A 123 -16.04 8.63 3.70
C THR A 123 -16.78 8.71 2.36
N ASN A 124 -17.12 9.92 1.88
CA ASN A 124 -17.83 10.10 0.60
C ASN A 124 -17.00 9.79 -0.64
N HIS A 125 -15.68 9.62 -0.51
CA HIS A 125 -14.82 9.28 -1.64
C HIS A 125 -14.59 7.76 -1.69
N TYR A 126 -14.76 7.13 -2.86
CA TYR A 126 -14.62 5.67 -3.01
C TYR A 126 -13.22 5.16 -2.60
N HIS A 127 -12.18 6.00 -2.70
CA HIS A 127 -10.83 5.66 -2.23
C HIS A 127 -10.75 5.39 -0.73
N PHE A 128 -11.67 5.93 0.08
CA PHE A 128 -11.72 5.64 1.51
C PHE A 128 -11.88 4.13 1.80
N TYR A 129 -12.58 3.43 0.93
CA TYR A 129 -12.83 1.99 1.07
C TYR A 129 -11.70 1.13 0.50
N ALA A 130 -10.72 1.73 -0.18
CA ALA A 130 -9.53 1.02 -0.65
C ALA A 130 -8.55 0.83 0.51
N ILE A 131 -8.34 -0.42 0.90
CA ILE A 131 -7.40 -0.82 1.98
C ILE A 131 -5.97 -1.04 1.46
N PHE A 132 -5.80 -1.07 0.13
CA PHE A 132 -4.49 -1.10 -0.51
C PHE A 132 -4.06 0.33 -0.81
N ALA A 133 -2.79 0.63 -0.57
CA ALA A 133 -2.21 1.87 -1.03
C ALA A 133 -2.51 2.01 -2.52
N ASN A 134 -3.16 3.10 -2.91
CA ASN A 134 -3.38 3.37 -4.31
C ASN A 134 -2.01 3.73 -4.90
N GLU A 135 -1.34 2.74 -5.48
CA GLU A 135 -0.06 2.89 -6.13
C GLU A 135 -0.23 3.97 -7.21
N GLN A 136 0.42 5.12 -7.00
CA GLN A 136 0.28 6.24 -7.92
C GLN A 136 1.05 5.91 -9.19
N GLU A 137 0.33 5.49 -10.22
CA GLU A 137 0.94 5.20 -11.52
C GLU A 137 1.25 6.48 -12.30
N PHE A 138 2.45 6.53 -12.87
CA PHE A 138 2.87 7.49 -13.87
C PHE A 138 2.69 6.89 -15.27
N ARG A 139 2.09 7.66 -16.17
CA ARG A 139 2.01 7.30 -17.59
C ARG A 139 3.34 7.58 -18.26
N VAL A 140 3.87 6.61 -18.98
CA VAL A 140 5.14 6.71 -19.69
C VAL A 140 4.84 7.01 -21.16
N LEU A 141 5.34 8.13 -21.66
CA LEU A 141 5.11 8.59 -23.04
C LEU A 141 6.42 8.64 -23.83
N ALA A 142 6.45 7.94 -24.96
CA ALA A 142 7.46 8.11 -26.00
C ALA A 142 6.93 9.11 -27.04
N GLY A 143 7.34 10.37 -26.93
CA GLY A 143 6.74 11.46 -27.71
C GLY A 143 5.26 11.64 -27.36
N ALA A 144 4.37 11.33 -28.31
CA ALA A 144 2.91 11.39 -28.13
C ALA A 144 2.27 10.01 -27.83
N GLN A 145 3.04 8.92 -27.93
CA GLN A 145 2.53 7.56 -27.74
C GLN A 145 2.74 7.10 -26.30
N GLU A 146 1.70 6.58 -25.68
CA GLU A 146 1.81 5.90 -24.39
C GLU A 146 2.39 4.50 -24.56
N VAL A 147 3.46 4.23 -23.83
CA VAL A 147 4.18 2.95 -23.86
C VAL A 147 3.87 2.07 -22.65
N GLY A 148 3.29 2.63 -21.59
CA GLY A 148 2.80 1.91 -20.42
C GLY A 148 2.77 2.77 -19.16
N THR A 149 2.72 2.14 -17.99
CA THR A 149 2.72 2.82 -16.68
C THR A 149 3.84 2.28 -15.77
N ILE A 150 4.34 3.15 -14.89
CA ILE A 150 5.32 2.80 -13.85
C ILE A 150 4.90 3.38 -12.51
N GLN A 151 5.26 2.71 -11.42
CA GLN A 151 4.93 3.15 -10.05
C GLN A 151 6.06 3.94 -9.40
N SER A 152 7.30 3.62 -9.77
CA SER A 152 8.49 4.32 -9.29
C SER A 152 9.16 4.99 -10.48
N VAL A 153 9.26 6.31 -10.41
CA VAL A 153 9.91 7.11 -11.44
C VAL A 153 11.40 7.21 -11.12
N PRO A 154 12.29 6.73 -12.00
CA PRO A 154 13.73 6.95 -11.82
C PRO A 154 14.09 8.41 -12.04
N GLU A 155 15.31 8.77 -11.64
CA GLU A 155 15.87 10.09 -11.93
C GLU A 155 15.93 10.37 -13.43
N VAL A 156 15.95 11.66 -13.79
CA VAL A 156 16.16 12.10 -15.17
C VAL A 156 17.49 11.54 -15.68
N GLU A 157 17.54 11.13 -16.94
CA GLU A 157 18.61 10.33 -17.58
C GLU A 157 18.70 8.86 -17.13
N GLY A 158 17.90 8.43 -16.16
CA GLY A 158 17.75 7.02 -15.77
C GLY A 158 17.16 6.15 -16.88
N ILE A 159 17.41 4.84 -16.82
CA ILE A 159 16.90 3.87 -17.80
C ILE A 159 15.78 3.03 -17.14
N ILE A 160 14.69 2.83 -17.86
CA ILE A 160 13.58 1.93 -17.49
C ILE A 160 13.38 0.84 -18.53
N GLY A 161 13.16 -0.38 -18.07
CA GLY A 161 12.65 -1.47 -18.90
C GLY A 161 11.12 -1.44 -18.94
N LEU A 162 10.52 -1.25 -20.11
CA LEU A 162 9.06 -1.27 -20.27
C LEU A 162 8.67 -1.86 -21.63
N ALA A 163 7.73 -2.81 -21.61
CA ALA A 163 7.28 -3.55 -22.79
C ALA A 163 8.43 -4.21 -23.59
N GLY A 164 9.42 -4.77 -22.88
CA GLY A 164 10.57 -5.46 -23.48
C GLY A 164 11.62 -4.53 -24.09
N TYR A 165 11.59 -3.25 -23.74
CA TYR A 165 12.46 -2.23 -24.29
C TYR A 165 13.05 -1.32 -23.24
N ALA A 166 14.29 -0.86 -23.46
CA ALA A 166 14.94 0.14 -22.62
C ALA A 166 14.54 1.55 -23.07
N TRP A 167 14.12 2.37 -22.12
CA TRP A 167 13.72 3.76 -22.32
C TRP A 167 14.52 4.66 -21.39
N ARG A 168 15.00 5.79 -21.88
CA ARG A 168 15.68 6.81 -21.08
C ARG A 168 14.69 7.88 -20.66
N VAL A 169 14.67 8.22 -19.38
CA VAL A 169 13.83 9.29 -18.84
C VAL A 169 14.39 10.65 -19.26
N ILE A 170 13.58 11.44 -19.95
CA ILE A 170 13.94 12.80 -20.40
C ILE A 170 13.41 13.84 -19.44
N SER A 171 12.17 13.64 -18.97
CA SER A 171 11.52 14.56 -18.03
C SER A 171 10.39 13.88 -17.29
N VAL A 172 10.09 14.42 -16.12
CA VAL A 172 9.02 13.97 -15.23
C VAL A 172 8.12 15.16 -14.93
N ASP A 173 6.83 15.04 -15.24
CA ASP A 173 5.78 15.99 -14.84
C ASP A 173 4.99 15.35 -13.69
N ASP A 174 5.39 15.64 -12.46
CA ASP A 174 4.76 15.12 -11.24
C ASP A 174 3.29 15.55 -11.11
N ARG A 175 2.95 16.73 -11.64
CA ARG A 175 1.57 17.26 -11.55
C ARG A 175 0.63 16.49 -12.45
N LYS A 176 1.09 16.15 -13.66
CA LYS A 176 0.30 15.36 -14.61
C LYS A 176 0.50 13.86 -14.48
N ARG A 177 1.47 13.42 -13.67
CA ARG A 177 1.92 12.04 -13.54
C ARG A 177 2.32 11.45 -14.89
N ILE A 178 3.16 12.18 -15.60
CA ILE A 178 3.67 11.79 -16.92
C ILE A 178 5.18 11.76 -16.90
N VAL A 179 5.75 10.66 -17.39
CA VAL A 179 7.19 10.52 -17.63
C VAL A 179 7.41 10.49 -19.14
N HIS A 180 8.18 11.44 -19.64
CA HIS A 180 8.58 11.45 -21.04
C HIS A 180 9.87 10.67 -21.22
N VAL A 181 9.87 9.76 -22.19
CA VAL A 181 10.99 8.88 -22.45
C VAL A 181 11.40 8.85 -23.92
N GLU A 182 12.66 8.52 -24.13
CA GLU A 182 13.24 8.27 -25.44
C GLU A 182 13.82 6.87 -25.51
N ARG A 183 13.93 6.33 -26.73
CA ARG A 183 14.43 4.97 -26.90
C ARG A 183 15.91 4.89 -26.54
N ALA A 184 16.26 4.09 -25.52
CA ALA A 184 17.65 3.86 -25.15
C ALA A 184 18.23 2.69 -25.96
N LYS A 185 19.53 2.73 -26.23
CA LYS A 185 20.29 1.58 -26.74
C LYS A 185 20.76 0.75 -25.54
N GLY A 186 20.01 -0.30 -25.23
CA GLY A 186 20.33 -1.28 -24.20
C GLY A 186 19.35 -2.45 -24.33
N VAL A 187 19.86 -3.68 -24.21
CA VAL A 187 19.03 -4.88 -24.09
C VAL A 187 18.65 -4.95 -22.61
N VAL A 188 17.35 -5.06 -22.34
CA VAL A 188 16.84 -5.45 -21.02
C VAL A 188 17.10 -6.94 -20.85
#